data_AF-A0A699XI39-F1
#
_entry.id   AF-A0A699XI39-F1
#
_cell.length_a   1.000
_cell.length_b   1.000
_cell.length_c   1.000
_cell.angle_alpha   90.00
_cell.angle_beta   90.00
_cell.angle_gamma   90.00
#
_symmetry.space_group_name_H-M   'P 1'
#
loop_
_entity.id
_entity.type
_entity.pdbx_description
1 polymer ?
#
loop_
_entity_poly.entity_id
_entity_poly.type
_entity_poly.pdbx_seq_one_letter_code
_entity_poly.pdbx_strand_id
1 'polypeptide(L)' 'AYNNSWHASIKCALFEMLYGRKCRAPICWDQVGEHVIEGSEMIEVTNEKVDVAKEKLKKARTHQKSYVDKHR' A
#
# COMPACT_ATOMS: atom_id res chain seq x y z
N ALA A 1 9.03 2.52 28.60
CA ALA A 1 8.75 1.06 28.61
C ALA A 1 7.67 0.65 29.62
N TYR A 2 7.54 1.32 30.79
CA TYR A 2 6.59 0.95 31.86
C TYR A 2 5.15 0.66 31.41
N ASN A 3 4.51 1.56 30.65
CA ASN A 3 3.11 1.40 30.22
C ASN A 3 2.89 0.31 29.14
N ASN A 4 3.96 -0.13 28.48
CA ASN A 4 3.91 -1.17 27.44
C ASN A 4 4.26 -2.56 28.01
N SER A 5 4.62 -2.65 29.28
CA SER A 5 4.97 -3.91 29.95
C SER A 5 3.73 -4.63 30.45
N TRP A 6 3.77 -5.96 30.42
CA TRP A 6 2.70 -6.80 30.93
C TRP A 6 2.56 -6.66 32.44
N HIS A 7 1.35 -6.40 32.93
CA HIS A 7 1.06 -6.30 34.36
C HIS A 7 0.25 -7.50 34.85
N ALA A 8 0.86 -8.38 35.64
CA ALA A 8 0.27 -9.66 36.05
C ALA A 8 -1.06 -9.51 36.82
N SER A 9 -1.18 -8.49 37.68
CA SER A 9 -2.38 -8.26 38.49
C SER A 9 -3.60 -7.86 37.67
N ILE A 10 -3.40 -7.16 36.53
CA ILE A 10 -4.47 -6.67 35.65
C ILE A 10 -4.61 -7.61 34.42
N LYS A 11 -3.66 -8.53 34.22
CA LYS A 11 -3.58 -9.48 33.11
C LYS A 11 -3.61 -8.81 31.72
N CYS A 12 -3.09 -7.59 31.63
CA CYS A 12 -2.81 -6.90 30.37
C CYS A 12 -1.75 -5.82 30.61
N ALA A 13 -1.27 -5.19 29.53
CA ALA A 13 -0.46 -3.98 29.66
C ALA A 13 -1.35 -2.74 29.76
N LEU A 14 -0.90 -1.74 30.52
CA LEU A 14 -1.69 -0.53 30.79
C LEU A 14 -2.09 0.20 29.49
N PHE A 15 -1.21 0.23 28.49
CA PHE A 15 -1.51 0.79 27.18
C PHE A 15 -2.67 0.06 26.47
N GLU A 16 -2.78 -1.26 26.62
CA GLU A 16 -3.89 -2.03 26.02
C GLU A 16 -5.23 -1.66 26.66
N MET A 17 -5.22 -1.47 27.98
CA MET A 17 -6.40 -1.05 28.74
C MET A 17 -6.84 0.37 28.38
N LEU A 18 -5.90 1.31 28.27
CA LEU A 18 -6.21 2.74 28.03
C LEU A 18 -6.68 3.01 26.60
N TYR A 19 -6.14 2.30 25.63
CA TYR A 19 -6.37 2.60 24.21
C TYR A 19 -7.09 1.49 23.45
N GLY A 20 -7.36 0.35 24.09
CA GLY A 20 -8.00 -0.80 23.45
C GLY A 20 -7.17 -1.42 22.31
N ARG A 21 -5.86 -1.15 22.27
CA ARG A 21 -4.96 -1.62 21.20
C ARG A 21 -3.79 -2.40 21.82
N LYS A 22 -3.41 -3.51 21.19
CA LYS A 22 -2.27 -4.32 21.63
C LYS A 22 -0.99 -3.50 21.69
N CYS A 23 -0.19 -3.70 22.73
CA CYS A 23 1.12 -3.05 22.85
C CYS A 23 2.01 -3.48 21.69
N ARG A 24 2.55 -2.51 20.94
CA ARG A 24 3.60 -2.78 19.95
C ARG A 24 4.95 -2.70 20.66
N ALA A 25 5.52 -3.84 20.98
CA ALA A 25 6.92 -3.92 21.41
C ALA A 25 7.84 -3.57 20.21
N PRO A 26 9.04 -3.00 20.43
CA PRO A 26 9.99 -2.66 19.35
C PRO A 26 10.49 -3.87 18.54
N ILE A 27 10.14 -5.09 18.90
CA ILE A 27 10.64 -6.35 18.33
C ILE A 27 10.04 -6.65 16.93
N CYS A 28 9.11 -5.83 16.42
CA CYS A 28 8.47 -6.07 15.12
C CYS A 28 8.78 -4.99 14.06
N TRP A 29 10.04 -4.56 13.96
CA TRP A 29 10.49 -3.76 12.81
C TRP A 29 10.87 -4.61 11.59
N ASP A 30 11.23 -5.89 11.79
CA ASP A 30 11.72 -6.75 10.69
C ASP A 30 10.64 -7.07 9.64
N GLN A 31 9.36 -7.14 10.04
CA GLN A 31 8.25 -7.36 9.11
C GLN A 31 7.92 -6.15 8.22
N VAL A 32 8.38 -4.95 8.59
CA VAL A 32 8.13 -3.74 7.79
C VAL A 32 9.05 -3.71 6.57
N GLY A 33 10.27 -4.27 6.66
CA GLY A 33 11.21 -4.30 5.55
C GLY A 33 10.80 -5.26 4.43
N GLU A 34 10.38 -6.48 4.79
CA GLU A 34 10.03 -7.53 3.83
C GLU A 34 8.79 -7.17 3.01
N HIS A 35 7.75 -6.64 3.66
CA HIS A 35 6.51 -6.21 2.99
C HIS A 35 6.69 -4.91 2.17
N VAL A 36 7.69 -4.09 2.48
CA VAL A 36 8.05 -2.90 1.68
C VAL A 36 8.76 -3.32 0.39
N ILE A 37 9.64 -4.33 0.45
CA ILE A 37 10.34 -4.86 -0.73
C ILE A 37 9.35 -5.56 -1.66
N GLU A 38 8.49 -6.43 -1.14
CA GLU A 38 7.43 -7.09 -1.92
C GLU A 38 6.43 -6.07 -2.50
N GLY A 39 6.10 -5.03 -1.74
CA GLY A 39 5.28 -3.92 -2.21
C GLY A 39 5.93 -3.13 -3.35
N SER A 40 7.25 -2.98 -3.35
CA SER A 40 7.99 -2.25 -4.38
C SER A 40 7.91 -2.93 -5.74
N GLU A 41 8.10 -4.26 -5.79
CA GLU A 41 7.99 -5.04 -7.02
C GLU A 41 6.56 -4.97 -7.59
N MET A 42 5.55 -5.08 -6.73
CA MET A 42 4.15 -4.95 -7.14
C MET A 42 3.82 -3.55 -7.68
N ILE A 43 4.39 -2.50 -7.09
CA ILE A 43 4.20 -1.12 -7.55
C ILE A 43 4.84 -0.92 -8.93
N GLU A 44 6.05 -1.45 -9.15
CA GLU A 44 6.76 -1.35 -10.43
C GLU A 44 5.99 -2.05 -11.55
N VAL A 45 5.56 -3.30 -11.33
CA VAL A 45 4.73 -4.07 -12.28
C VAL A 45 3.40 -3.37 -12.57
N THR A 46 2.81 -2.71 -11.57
CA THR A 46 1.55 -1.98 -11.75
C THR A 46 1.77 -0.72 -12.59
N ASN A 47 2.86 0.01 -12.37
CA ASN A 47 3.21 1.20 -13.15
C ASN A 47 3.44 0.88 -14.63
N GLU A 48 4.14 -0.22 -14.94
CA GLU A 48 4.33 -0.67 -16.32
C GLU A 48 2.99 -0.92 -17.03
N LYS A 49 2.06 -1.61 -16.34
CA LYS A 49 0.72 -1.88 -16.88
C LYS A 49 -0.09 -0.60 -17.10
N VAL A 50 0.05 0.37 -16.20
CA VAL A 50 -0.59 1.69 -16.31
C VAL A 50 -0.06 2.42 -17.54
N ASP A 51 1.24 2.39 -17.81
CA ASP A 51 1.82 3.06 -18.97
C ASP A 51 1.42 2.40 -20.30
N VAL A 52 1.38 1.07 -20.35
CA VAL A 52 0.82 0.35 -21.50
C VAL A 52 -0.64 0.74 -21.76
N ALA A 53 -1.45 0.89 -20.70
CA ALA A 53 -2.84 1.30 -20.83
C ALA A 53 -2.98 2.73 -21.37
N LYS A 54 -2.14 3.67 -20.90
CA LYS A 54 -2.12 5.06 -21.40
C LYS A 54 -1.80 5.13 -22.89
N GLU A 55 -0.80 4.37 -23.36
CA GLU A 55 -0.43 4.36 -24.77
C GLU A 55 -1.52 3.78 -25.66
N LYS A 56 -2.18 2.69 -25.22
CA LYS A 56 -3.35 2.14 -25.93
C LYS A 56 -4.49 3.16 -26.02
N LEU A 57 -4.78 3.89 -24.95
CA LEU A 57 -5.82 4.93 -24.95
C LEU A 57 -5.48 6.10 -25.90
N LYS A 58 -4.22 6.56 -25.91
CA LYS A 58 -3.78 7.60 -26.87
C LYS A 58 -3.93 7.13 -28.31
N LYS A 59 -3.56 5.88 -28.61
CA LYS A 59 -3.70 5.30 -29.95
C LYS A 59 -5.17 5.16 -30.38
N ALA A 60 -6.04 4.72 -29.49
CA ALA A 60 -7.48 4.64 -29.77
C ALA A 60 -8.07 6.04 -30.06
N ARG A 61 -7.71 7.05 -29.25
CA ARG A 61 -8.16 8.44 -29.43
C ARG A 61 -7.71 9.03 -30.76
N THR A 62 -6.44 8.83 -31.13
CA THR A 62 -5.90 9.32 -32.42
C THR A 62 -6.59 8.65 -33.60
N HIS A 63 -6.84 7.33 -33.51
CA HIS A 63 -7.59 6.60 -34.53
C HIS A 63 -9.03 7.12 -34.69
N GLN A 64 -9.75 7.29 -33.58
CA GLN A 64 -11.10 7.88 -33.60
C GLN A 64 -11.12 9.27 -34.22
N LYS A 65 -10.15 10.12 -33.86
CA LYS A 65 -10.04 11.48 -34.43
C LYS A 65 -9.80 11.43 -35.93
N SER A 66 -8.93 10.54 -36.40
CA SER A 66 -8.67 10.37 -37.84
C SER A 66 -9.90 9.90 -38.64
N TYR A 67 -10.76 9.08 -38.03
CA TYR A 67 -12.02 8.67 -38.65
C TYR A 67 -12.95 9.87 -38.80
N VAL A 68 -13.15 10.65 -37.73
CA VAL A 68 -13.99 11.85 -37.75
C VAL A 68 -13.48 12.89 -38.76
N ASP A 69 -12.17 13.13 -38.80
CA ASP A 69 -11.56 14.11 -39.71
C ASP A 69 -11.72 13.72 -41.20
N LYS A 70 -11.77 12.41 -41.51
CA LYS A 70 -12.05 11.92 -42.89
C LYS A 70 -13.51 12.01 -43.29
N HIS A 71 -14.42 12.10 -42.33
CA HIS A 71 -15.86 12.18 -42.56
C HIS A 71 -16.39 13.62 -42.51
N ARG A 72 -15.49 14.61 -42.48
CA ARG A 72 -15.78 16.04 -42.56
C ARG A 72 -15.40 16.60 -43.93
#